data_AF-A0A7C3EX87-F1
#
_entry.id   AF-A0A7C3EX87-F1
#
_cell.length_a   1.000
_cell.length_b   1.000
_cell.length_c   1.000
_cell.angle_alpha   90.00
_cell.angle_beta   90.00
_cell.angle_gamma   90.00
#
_symmetry.space_group_name_H-M   'P 1'
#
loop_
_entity.id
_entity.type
_entity.pdbx_description
1 polymer ?
#
loop_
_entity_poly.entity_id
_entity_poly.type
_entity_poly.pdbx_seq_one_letter_code
_entity_poly.pdbx_strand_id
1 'polypeptide(L)'
;MGAMSKRDKRILVLSVDKDNDVGRVTGVSTPIIGRDKVSSIATLFAIKSPEDSDTNSIFAAINTFDSLVEEGITCEIAVLAGSEEGGFKGDLKIAAELDYVLKNFKADGALFVSDGASDEQLIPAIQSKIPIISVKRVFVQQQKSVEETYVLLYRYIKKLGEPEYSKIALGVPGIIILATIALYFANLLNYAVLSLGIIVSVVLIVKGFNVDSSVKSAWSESPIRLITTIIGLIIAIVAVYRGLSLAILGASLPDEVARFVSLVLENMIDLLVIGVVIFLAGKMVVKYLEESPKLWHEIVALVALVFIRQIVLDAAIIVANPAANLIPFILTAAVGAGVCAVLVIIFTLTPRFKKTRSTAPSKKQTG
;
A
#
# COMPACT_ATOMS: atom_id res chain seq x y z
N MET A 1 10.51 40.37 5.89
CA MET A 1 11.79 39.96 5.28
C MET A 1 11.52 39.53 3.85
N GLY A 2 12.03 40.27 2.87
CA GLY A 2 11.77 40.03 1.45
C GLY A 2 12.37 38.70 0.99
N ALA A 3 11.66 37.97 0.13
CA ALA A 3 12.16 36.75 -0.48
C ALA A 3 13.29 37.09 -1.46
N MET A 4 14.53 36.74 -1.11
CA MET A 4 15.69 36.81 -2.01
C MET A 4 15.44 35.94 -3.26
N SER A 5 15.73 36.49 -4.44
CA SER A 5 15.70 35.77 -5.72
C SER A 5 16.63 34.55 -5.69
N LYS A 6 16.30 33.48 -6.42
CA LYS A 6 17.11 32.24 -6.49
C LYS A 6 18.59 32.52 -6.88
N ARG A 7 18.86 33.61 -7.58
CA ARG A 7 20.21 34.03 -8.03
C ARG A 7 21.03 34.81 -6.99
N ASP A 8 20.39 35.35 -5.96
CA ASP A 8 21.09 36.15 -4.93
C ASP A 8 21.62 35.30 -3.77
N LYS A 9 21.22 34.03 -3.69
CA LYS A 9 21.64 33.12 -2.61
C LYS A 9 23.03 32.57 -2.88
N ARG A 10 23.90 32.67 -1.87
CA ARG A 10 25.22 32.06 -1.86
C ARG A 10 25.16 30.66 -1.29
N ILE A 11 25.60 29.67 -2.06
CA ILE A 11 25.48 28.24 -1.69
C ILE A 11 26.86 27.67 -1.38
N LEU A 12 26.98 26.97 -0.26
CA LEU A 12 28.19 26.21 0.07
C LEU A 12 27.96 24.73 -0.27
N VAL A 13 28.74 24.17 -1.18
CA VAL A 13 28.77 22.72 -1.42
C VAL A 13 29.76 22.10 -0.44
N LEU A 14 29.29 21.18 0.40
CA LEU A 14 30.05 20.65 1.51
C LEU A 14 30.16 19.14 1.39
N SER A 15 31.40 18.64 1.34
CA SER A 15 31.71 17.22 1.56
C SER A 15 32.38 17.09 2.92
N VAL A 16 31.98 16.09 3.70
CA VAL A 16 32.45 15.92 5.08
C VAL A 16 32.92 14.50 5.28
N ASP A 17 34.17 14.36 5.68
CA ASP A 17 34.82 13.11 6.08
C ASP A 17 34.92 13.08 7.61
N LYS A 18 34.16 12.18 8.24
CA LYS A 18 34.05 12.17 9.71
C LYS A 18 35.32 11.70 10.41
N ASP A 19 36.03 10.74 9.81
CA ASP A 19 37.13 10.01 10.46
C ASP A 19 38.52 10.50 10.00
N ASN A 20 38.55 11.57 9.20
CA ASN A 20 39.77 12.26 8.74
C ASN A 20 40.65 11.41 7.83
N ASP A 21 40.03 10.54 7.04
CA ASP A 21 40.69 9.73 6.03
C ASP A 21 41.37 10.62 4.97
N VAL A 22 40.72 11.70 4.54
CA VAL A 22 41.28 12.68 3.61
C VAL A 22 42.57 13.29 4.17
N GLY A 23 42.55 13.75 5.42
CA GLY A 23 43.72 14.35 6.06
C GLY A 23 44.84 13.33 6.28
N ARG A 24 44.50 12.12 6.73
CA ARG A 24 45.44 11.03 7.04
C ARG A 24 46.13 10.51 5.78
N VAL A 25 45.38 10.25 4.72
CA VAL A 25 45.88 9.65 3.49
C VAL A 25 46.63 10.69 2.65
N THR A 26 46.08 11.90 2.48
CA THR A 26 46.70 12.91 1.64
C THR A 26 47.85 13.65 2.33
N GLY A 27 47.82 13.78 3.66
CA GLY A 27 48.77 14.57 4.45
C GLY A 27 48.47 16.07 4.44
N VAL A 28 47.28 16.47 3.99
CA VAL A 28 46.86 17.88 3.88
C VAL A 28 45.90 18.25 4.99
N SER A 29 46.10 19.43 5.59
CA SER A 29 45.23 19.93 6.64
C SER A 29 43.90 20.44 6.10
N THR A 30 42.80 20.04 6.74
CA THR A 30 41.45 20.53 6.53
C THR A 30 41.17 21.81 7.35
N PRO A 31 40.21 22.67 6.95
CA PRO A 31 39.33 22.54 5.80
C PRO A 31 39.97 22.96 4.47
N ILE A 32 39.55 22.32 3.39
CA ILE A 32 40.05 22.57 2.04
C ILE A 32 38.98 23.34 1.28
N ILE A 33 39.27 24.59 0.90
CA ILE A 33 38.30 25.50 0.26
C ILE A 33 38.77 25.80 -1.17
N GLY A 34 37.83 25.76 -2.12
CA GLY A 34 38.05 26.14 -3.51
C GLY A 34 38.19 24.94 -4.43
N ARG A 35 37.51 25.03 -5.58
CA ARG A 35 37.36 23.93 -6.54
C ARG A 35 38.68 23.28 -6.94
N ASP A 36 39.70 24.05 -7.34
CA ASP A 36 40.95 23.48 -7.85
C ASP A 36 41.77 22.77 -6.76
N LYS A 37 41.72 23.28 -5.52
CA LYS A 37 42.35 22.63 -4.38
C LYS A 37 41.64 21.32 -4.05
N VAL A 38 40.30 21.35 -4.00
CA VAL A 38 39.49 20.15 -3.75
C VAL A 38 39.71 19.10 -4.83
N SER A 39 39.77 19.48 -6.11
CA SER A 39 40.07 18.56 -7.21
C SER A 39 41.46 17.94 -7.10
N SER A 40 42.48 18.73 -6.77
CA SER A 40 43.85 18.22 -6.63
C SER A 40 43.94 17.19 -5.48
N ILE A 41 43.24 17.47 -4.39
CA ILE A 41 43.19 16.60 -3.21
C ILE A 41 42.38 15.34 -3.50
N ALA A 42 41.23 15.45 -4.17
CA ALA A 42 40.43 14.30 -4.58
C ALA A 42 41.23 13.34 -5.45
N THR A 43 42.01 13.86 -6.42
CA THR A 43 42.89 13.04 -7.26
C THR A 43 44.00 12.38 -6.44
N LEU A 44 44.65 13.11 -5.52
CA LEU A 44 45.69 12.55 -4.67
C LEU A 44 45.14 11.45 -3.74
N PHE A 45 43.95 11.67 -3.18
CA PHE A 45 43.26 10.72 -2.32
C PHE A 45 42.88 9.45 -3.10
N ALA A 46 42.30 9.60 -4.30
CA ALA A 46 41.96 8.49 -5.19
C ALA A 46 43.18 7.62 -5.58
N ILE A 47 44.34 8.25 -5.80
CA ILE A 47 45.58 7.54 -6.13
C ILE A 47 46.10 6.74 -4.93
N LYS A 48 45.97 7.28 -3.72
CA LYS A 48 46.49 6.65 -2.50
C LYS A 48 45.52 5.65 -1.86
N SER A 49 44.21 5.85 -2.00
CA SER A 49 43.15 5.02 -1.42
C SER A 49 42.01 4.80 -2.44
N PRO A 50 42.24 3.98 -3.48
CA PRO A 50 41.29 3.81 -4.59
C PRO A 50 39.99 3.07 -4.21
N GLU A 51 40.01 2.32 -3.11
CA GLU A 51 38.86 1.52 -2.64
C GLU A 51 37.91 2.32 -1.73
N ASP A 52 38.32 3.54 -1.36
CA ASP A 52 37.64 4.39 -0.40
C ASP A 52 36.44 5.13 -1.02
N SER A 53 35.29 5.06 -0.38
CA SER A 53 34.06 5.69 -0.86
C SER A 53 34.07 7.21 -0.71
N ASP A 54 34.90 7.77 0.19
CA ASP A 54 35.06 9.21 0.39
C ASP A 54 35.55 9.90 -0.89
N THR A 55 36.35 9.20 -1.70
CA THR A 55 36.81 9.66 -3.01
C THR A 55 35.62 10.08 -3.88
N ASN A 56 34.58 9.23 -3.94
CA ASN A 56 33.40 9.46 -4.76
C ASN A 56 32.50 10.55 -4.18
N SER A 57 32.47 10.70 -2.85
CA SER A 57 31.80 11.82 -2.17
C SER A 57 32.39 13.16 -2.60
N ILE A 58 33.73 13.28 -2.59
CA ILE A 58 34.42 14.53 -2.98
C ILE A 58 34.22 14.84 -4.47
N PHE A 59 34.34 13.85 -5.36
CA PHE A 59 34.06 14.07 -6.79
C PHE A 59 32.61 14.44 -7.06
N ALA A 60 31.65 13.87 -6.33
CA ALA A 60 30.25 14.26 -6.42
C ALA A 60 30.02 15.70 -5.94
N ALA A 61 30.76 16.16 -4.92
CA ALA A 61 30.73 17.56 -4.49
C ALA A 61 31.29 18.50 -5.57
N ILE A 62 32.40 18.15 -6.22
CA ILE A 62 32.95 18.92 -7.36
C ILE A 62 31.93 19.02 -8.48
N ASN A 63 31.34 17.90 -8.91
CA ASN A 63 30.31 17.89 -9.96
C ASN A 63 29.10 18.77 -9.59
N THR A 64 28.69 18.73 -8.32
CA THR A 64 27.57 19.54 -7.82
C THR A 64 27.91 21.02 -7.82
N PHE A 65 29.14 21.38 -7.46
CA PHE A 65 29.64 22.76 -7.56
C PHE A 65 29.66 23.23 -9.02
N ASP A 66 30.24 22.46 -9.93
CA ASP A 66 30.36 22.82 -11.35
C ASP A 66 28.96 23.04 -11.97
N SER A 67 27.98 22.18 -11.64
CA SER A 67 26.59 22.33 -12.07
C SER A 67 25.94 23.63 -11.57
N LEU A 68 26.20 24.03 -10.31
CA LEU A 68 25.66 25.28 -9.75
C LEU A 68 26.28 26.52 -10.41
N VAL A 69 27.57 26.46 -10.74
CA VAL A 69 28.27 27.53 -11.47
C VAL A 69 27.67 27.68 -12.88
N GLU A 70 27.40 26.58 -13.59
CA GLU A 70 26.73 26.59 -14.90
C GLU A 70 25.32 27.21 -14.84
N GLU A 71 24.58 26.99 -13.76
CA GLU A 71 23.28 27.63 -13.50
C GLU A 71 23.39 29.12 -13.14
N GLY A 72 24.61 29.66 -13.01
CA GLY A 72 24.89 31.05 -12.65
C GLY A 72 24.62 31.36 -11.17
N ILE A 73 24.67 30.35 -10.30
CA ILE A 73 24.50 30.50 -8.85
C ILE A 73 25.88 30.80 -8.23
N THR A 74 25.93 31.77 -7.32
CA THR A 74 27.17 32.05 -6.58
C THR A 74 27.39 30.94 -5.55
N CYS A 75 28.41 30.10 -5.74
CA CYS A 75 28.73 29.03 -4.81
C CYS A 75 30.22 28.92 -4.50
N GLU A 76 30.53 28.19 -3.44
CA GLU A 76 31.88 27.78 -3.05
C GLU A 76 31.84 26.30 -2.65
N ILE A 77 32.97 25.59 -2.78
CA ILE A 77 33.12 24.20 -2.36
C ILE A 77 34.12 24.08 -1.22
N ALA A 78 33.78 23.27 -0.22
CA ALA A 78 34.68 22.92 0.87
C ALA A 78 34.62 21.44 1.24
N VAL A 79 35.78 20.89 1.62
CA VAL A 79 35.91 19.58 2.26
C VAL A 79 36.32 19.80 3.71
N LEU A 80 35.52 19.26 4.62
CA LEU A 80 35.79 19.26 6.07
C LEU A 80 36.20 17.87 6.51
N ALA A 81 37.06 17.80 7.52
CA ALA A 81 37.39 16.53 8.13
C ALA A 81 37.34 16.55 9.66
N GLY A 82 36.84 15.47 10.24
CA GLY A 82 36.83 15.25 11.68
C GLY A 82 38.18 14.81 12.22
N SER A 83 38.17 13.90 13.18
CA SER A 83 39.36 13.46 13.91
C SER A 83 39.46 11.95 13.85
N GLU A 84 40.67 11.40 13.78
CA GLU A 84 40.89 9.94 13.77
C GLU A 84 40.33 9.24 15.02
N GLU A 85 40.35 9.93 16.18
CA GLU A 85 39.73 9.44 17.43
C GLU A 85 38.19 9.39 17.36
N GLY A 86 37.59 10.03 16.35
CA GLY A 86 36.16 10.10 16.12
C GLY A 86 35.37 10.77 17.26
N GLY A 87 34.07 10.46 17.28
CA GLY A 87 33.14 10.90 18.32
C GLY A 87 33.02 12.42 18.44
N PHE A 88 32.66 12.88 19.65
CA PHE A 88 32.36 14.29 19.92
C PHE A 88 33.52 15.25 19.60
N LYS A 89 34.78 14.80 19.71
CA LYS A 89 35.94 15.64 19.34
C LYS A 89 36.01 15.89 17.84
N GLY A 90 35.69 14.87 17.03
CA GLY A 90 35.58 15.00 15.58
C GLY A 90 34.48 15.98 15.19
N ASP A 91 33.30 15.85 15.78
CA ASP A 91 32.16 16.74 15.54
C ASP A 91 32.50 18.21 15.88
N LEU A 92 33.20 18.44 16.99
CA LEU A 92 33.67 19.78 17.37
C LEU A 92 34.69 20.35 16.39
N LYS A 93 35.62 19.54 15.88
CA LYS A 93 36.59 19.96 14.87
C LYS A 93 35.86 20.38 13.59
N ILE A 94 34.93 19.56 13.09
CA ILE A 94 34.14 19.86 11.89
C ILE A 94 33.35 21.17 12.06
N ALA A 95 32.76 21.38 13.24
CA ALA A 95 32.07 22.64 13.54
C ALA A 95 33.01 23.86 13.49
N ALA A 96 34.23 23.73 14.01
CA ALA A 96 35.23 24.79 13.98
C ALA A 96 35.78 25.05 12.56
N GLU A 97 36.00 24.00 11.78
CA GLU A 97 36.38 24.11 10.37
C GLU A 97 35.29 24.79 9.55
N LEU A 98 34.02 24.45 9.78
CA LEU A 98 32.88 25.11 9.15
C LEU A 98 32.83 26.60 9.49
N ASP A 99 33.09 26.98 10.75
CA ASP A 99 33.18 28.40 11.14
C ASP A 99 34.28 29.13 10.35
N TYR A 100 35.41 28.47 10.11
CA TYR A 100 36.49 29.03 9.30
C TYR A 100 36.07 29.19 7.82
N VAL A 101 35.36 28.21 7.25
CA VAL A 101 34.82 28.31 5.89
C VAL A 101 33.82 29.45 5.78
N LEU A 102 32.88 29.59 6.73
CA LEU A 102 31.85 30.62 6.72
C LEU A 102 32.40 32.04 6.93
N LYS A 103 33.56 32.17 7.60
CA LYS A 103 34.29 33.45 7.68
C LYS A 103 34.84 33.88 6.33
N ASN A 104 35.36 32.94 5.54
CA ASN A 104 35.91 33.21 4.21
C ASN A 104 34.81 33.36 3.14
N PHE A 105 33.73 32.58 3.26
CA PHE A 105 32.60 32.61 2.34
C PHE A 105 31.27 32.63 3.11
N LYS A 106 30.63 33.80 3.14
CA LYS A 106 29.33 33.97 3.81
C LYS A 106 28.20 33.34 3.00
N ALA A 107 27.97 32.04 3.19
CA ALA A 107 26.90 31.30 2.53
C ALA A 107 25.54 31.48 3.23
N ASP A 108 24.46 31.46 2.44
CA ASP A 108 23.07 31.53 2.90
C ASP A 108 22.45 30.14 3.11
N GLY A 109 23.08 29.10 2.56
CA GLY A 109 22.73 27.71 2.80
C GLY A 109 23.75 26.72 2.24
N ALA A 110 23.70 25.48 2.70
CA ALA A 110 24.62 24.43 2.31
C ALA A 110 23.94 23.30 1.52
N LEU A 111 24.65 22.73 0.57
CA LEU A 111 24.32 21.46 -0.08
C LEU A 111 25.31 20.42 0.45
N PHE A 112 24.80 19.48 1.23
CA PHE A 112 25.61 18.47 1.90
C PHE A 112 25.74 17.22 1.03
N VAL A 113 26.96 16.77 0.80
CA VAL A 113 27.28 15.58 0.01
C VAL A 113 27.95 14.55 0.93
N SER A 114 27.39 13.35 1.00
CA SER A 114 27.90 12.24 1.81
C SER A 114 27.71 10.92 1.08
N ASP A 115 28.58 9.95 1.35
CA ASP A 115 28.54 8.60 0.81
C ASP A 115 27.81 7.60 1.74
N GLY A 116 27.41 8.02 2.95
CA GLY A 116 26.94 7.09 3.96
C GLY A 116 26.09 7.68 5.09
N ALA A 117 25.43 6.79 5.84
CA ALA A 117 24.63 7.17 7.01
C ALA A 117 25.48 7.67 8.20
N SER A 118 26.80 7.41 8.17
CA SER A 118 27.73 7.81 9.24
C SER A 118 28.00 9.32 9.25
N ASP A 119 28.24 9.94 8.08
CA ASP A 119 28.50 11.38 8.02
C ASP A 119 27.21 12.20 8.11
N GLU A 120 26.07 11.63 7.71
CA GLU A 120 24.78 12.28 7.90
C GLU A 120 24.43 12.50 9.37
N GLN A 121 25.07 11.80 10.32
CA GLN A 121 24.94 12.09 11.75
C GLN A 121 25.42 13.51 12.12
N LEU A 122 26.23 14.15 11.25
CA LEU A 122 26.72 15.51 11.43
C LEU A 122 25.75 16.58 10.93
N ILE A 123 24.68 16.19 10.24
CA ILE A 123 23.65 17.11 9.74
C ILE A 123 23.14 18.05 10.84
N PRO A 124 22.77 17.59 12.05
CA PRO A 124 22.32 18.49 13.11
C PRO A 124 23.40 19.50 13.55
N ALA A 125 24.67 19.08 13.61
CA ALA A 125 25.77 19.94 13.98
C ALA A 125 26.02 21.03 12.93
N ILE A 126 25.96 20.69 11.65
CA ILE A 126 26.11 21.63 10.52
C ILE A 126 24.90 22.57 10.44
N GLN A 127 23.68 22.03 10.57
CA GLN A 127 22.43 22.79 10.56
C GLN A 127 22.36 23.85 11.67
N SER A 128 23.06 23.64 12.79
CA SER A 128 23.16 24.63 13.87
C SER A 128 23.87 25.93 13.44
N LYS A 129 24.66 25.90 12.36
CA LYS A 129 25.47 27.04 11.87
C LYS A 129 24.98 27.58 10.53
N ILE A 130 24.50 26.71 9.63
CA ILE A 130 24.02 27.08 8.29
C ILE A 130 22.85 26.17 7.87
N PRO A 131 21.75 26.69 7.30
CA PRO A 131 20.66 25.83 6.85
C PRO A 131 21.12 24.92 5.71
N ILE A 132 20.85 23.62 5.85
CA ILE A 132 21.08 22.64 4.76
C ILE A 132 19.86 22.68 3.83
N ILE A 133 20.08 23.09 2.58
CA ILE A 133 19.05 23.24 1.56
C ILE A 133 18.73 21.88 0.93
N SER A 134 19.76 21.04 0.75
CA SER A 134 19.63 19.72 0.15
C SER A 134 20.75 18.79 0.61
N VAL A 135 20.45 17.50 0.66
CA VAL A 135 21.40 16.42 0.93
C VAL A 135 21.48 15.55 -0.32
N LYS A 136 22.69 15.37 -0.85
CA LYS A 136 22.97 14.51 -1.99
C LYS A 136 23.77 13.30 -1.52
N ARG A 137 23.10 12.14 -1.48
CA ARG A 137 23.74 10.88 -1.10
C ARG A 137 24.37 10.21 -2.32
N VAL A 138 25.62 9.77 -2.19
CA VAL A 138 26.36 9.04 -3.22
C VAL A 138 26.45 7.58 -2.82
N PHE A 139 25.97 6.66 -3.67
CA PHE A 139 26.12 5.23 -3.42
C PHE A 139 27.21 4.65 -4.33
N VAL A 140 28.28 4.14 -3.72
CA VAL A 140 29.34 3.44 -4.44
C VAL A 140 28.93 1.97 -4.58
N GLN A 141 28.57 1.55 -5.79
CA GLN A 141 28.20 0.16 -6.06
C GLN A 141 29.47 -0.68 -6.23
N GLN A 142 29.93 -1.32 -5.15
CA GLN A 142 30.99 -2.31 -5.22
C GLN A 142 30.43 -3.64 -5.74
N GLN A 143 31.04 -4.20 -6.79
CA GLN A 143 30.82 -5.60 -7.17
C GLN A 143 31.52 -6.46 -6.12
N LYS A 144 30.77 -6.95 -5.11
CA LYS A 144 31.34 -7.88 -4.12
C LYS A 144 31.79 -9.17 -4.80
N SER A 145 33.00 -9.62 -4.50
CA SER A 145 33.49 -10.94 -4.92
C SER A 145 32.63 -12.03 -4.27
N VAL A 146 32.43 -13.14 -5.00
CA VAL A 146 31.65 -14.32 -4.57
C VAL A 146 32.16 -14.88 -3.22
N GLU A 147 33.45 -14.70 -2.93
CA GLU A 147 34.13 -15.18 -1.73
C GLU A 147 33.59 -14.57 -0.43
N GLU A 148 33.28 -13.27 -0.40
CA GLU A 148 32.75 -12.61 0.80
C GLU A 148 31.31 -13.05 1.11
N THR A 149 30.54 -13.38 0.07
CA THR A 149 29.19 -13.92 0.22
C THR A 149 29.23 -15.29 0.90
N TYR A 150 30.20 -16.13 0.55
CA TYR A 150 30.41 -17.41 1.22
C TYR A 150 30.78 -17.26 2.70
N VAL A 151 31.63 -16.29 3.05
CA VAL A 151 31.99 -16.03 4.46
C VAL A 151 30.78 -15.58 5.28
N LEU A 152 29.93 -14.71 4.71
CA LEU A 152 28.66 -14.30 5.31
C LEU A 152 27.71 -15.49 5.52
N LEU A 153 27.51 -16.30 4.48
CA LEU A 153 26.67 -17.51 4.55
C LEU A 153 27.18 -18.49 5.60
N TYR A 154 28.49 -18.75 5.63
CA TYR A 154 29.13 -19.58 6.64
C TYR A 154 28.91 -19.05 8.05
N ARG A 155 29.06 -17.73 8.26
CA ARG A 155 28.83 -17.08 9.56
C ARG A 155 27.37 -17.20 10.00
N TYR A 156 26.41 -17.08 9.08
CA TYR A 156 25.00 -17.31 9.38
C TYR A 156 24.74 -18.77 9.75
N ILE A 157 25.24 -19.73 8.95
CA ILE A 157 25.10 -21.16 9.24
C ILE A 157 25.69 -21.50 10.62
N LYS A 158 26.83 -20.90 10.98
CA LYS A 158 27.44 -21.07 12.30
C LYS A 158 26.57 -20.52 13.43
N LYS A 159 25.89 -19.38 13.22
CA LYS A 159 24.94 -18.80 14.17
C LYS A 159 23.72 -19.68 14.43
N LEU A 160 23.31 -20.56 13.51
CA LEU A 160 22.24 -21.53 13.79
C LEU A 160 22.61 -22.50 14.95
N GLY A 161 23.89 -22.73 15.21
CA GLY A 161 24.37 -23.59 16.29
C GLY A 161 24.42 -22.91 17.66
N GLU A 162 24.26 -21.58 17.73
CA GLU A 162 24.29 -20.84 18.99
C GLU A 162 23.03 -21.14 19.82
N PRO A 163 23.15 -21.32 21.15
CA PRO A 163 22.03 -21.78 22.00
C PRO A 163 20.82 -20.84 21.99
N GLU A 164 21.02 -19.56 21.66
CA GLU A 164 19.97 -18.55 21.52
C GLU A 164 19.11 -18.78 20.26
N TYR A 165 19.72 -19.18 19.14
CA TYR A 165 19.05 -19.33 17.84
C TYR A 165 18.71 -20.78 17.48
N SER A 166 19.46 -21.74 18.02
CA SER A 166 19.34 -23.18 17.71
C SER A 166 17.95 -23.74 17.98
N LYS A 167 17.26 -23.28 19.04
CA LYS A 167 15.90 -23.75 19.36
C LYS A 167 14.90 -23.44 18.25
N ILE A 168 14.95 -22.23 17.68
CA ILE A 168 14.01 -21.78 16.65
C ILE A 168 14.48 -22.22 15.27
N ALA A 169 15.79 -22.15 15.01
CA ALA A 169 16.35 -22.41 13.68
C ALA A 169 16.52 -23.90 13.37
N LEU A 170 16.78 -24.74 14.38
CA LEU A 170 16.98 -26.19 14.23
C LEU A 170 15.92 -27.01 14.98
N GLY A 171 15.58 -26.61 16.21
CA GLY A 171 14.64 -27.33 17.06
C GLY A 171 13.21 -27.34 16.52
N VAL A 172 12.65 -26.17 16.20
CA VAL A 172 11.28 -26.06 15.66
C VAL A 172 11.12 -26.81 14.33
N PRO A 173 11.99 -26.63 13.31
CA PRO A 173 11.94 -27.44 12.09
C PRO A 173 12.09 -28.94 12.38
N GLY A 174 12.99 -29.33 13.27
CA GLY A 174 13.19 -30.74 13.65
C GLY A 174 11.94 -31.37 14.27
N ILE A 175 11.27 -30.65 15.17
CA ILE A 175 9.99 -31.09 15.77
C ILE A 175 8.89 -31.18 14.70
N ILE A 176 8.82 -30.22 13.78
CA ILE A 176 7.83 -30.25 12.68
C ILE A 176 8.06 -31.47 11.77
N ILE A 177 9.30 -31.76 11.42
CA ILE A 177 9.66 -32.93 10.60
C ILE A 177 9.31 -34.22 11.34
N LEU A 178 9.67 -34.34 12.61
CA LEU A 178 9.32 -35.52 13.43
C LEU A 178 7.81 -35.70 13.56
N ALA A 179 7.06 -34.61 13.80
CA ALA A 179 5.60 -34.66 13.89
C ALA A 179 4.98 -35.08 12.56
N THR A 180 5.51 -34.61 11.43
CA THR A 180 5.05 -34.97 10.09
C THR A 180 5.28 -36.45 9.80
N ILE A 181 6.45 -36.98 10.16
CA ILE A 181 6.77 -38.41 10.02
C ILE A 181 5.85 -39.25 10.92
N ALA A 182 5.63 -38.84 12.17
CA ALA A 182 4.71 -39.54 13.08
C ALA A 182 3.26 -39.56 12.55
N LEU A 183 2.78 -38.43 12.02
CA LEU A 183 1.45 -38.31 11.41
C LEU A 183 1.30 -39.15 10.14
N TYR A 184 2.39 -39.32 9.37
CA TYR A 184 2.42 -40.22 8.22
C TYR A 184 2.20 -41.67 8.63
N PHE A 185 2.96 -42.18 9.62
CA PHE A 185 2.78 -43.54 10.11
C PHE A 185 1.42 -43.78 10.77
N ALA A 186 0.82 -42.75 11.36
CA ALA A 186 -0.54 -42.81 11.91
C ALA A 186 -1.64 -42.72 10.82
N ASN A 187 -1.30 -42.52 9.55
CA ASN A 187 -2.23 -42.26 8.45
C ASN A 187 -3.14 -41.02 8.67
N LEU A 188 -2.67 -40.07 9.47
CA LEU A 188 -3.37 -38.81 9.79
C LEU A 188 -2.84 -37.61 9.00
N LEU A 189 -1.79 -37.80 8.20
CA LEU A 189 -1.10 -36.70 7.51
C LEU A 189 -2.04 -35.87 6.63
N ASN A 190 -2.95 -36.51 5.90
CA ASN A 190 -3.92 -35.81 5.04
C ASN A 190 -4.82 -34.86 5.84
N TYR A 191 -5.32 -35.30 7.00
CA TYR A 191 -6.14 -34.47 7.88
C TYR A 191 -5.33 -33.31 8.49
N ALA A 192 -4.08 -33.57 8.87
CA ALA A 192 -3.19 -32.55 9.42
C ALA A 192 -2.87 -31.45 8.39
N VAL A 193 -2.54 -31.82 7.15
CA VAL A 193 -2.28 -30.86 6.06
C VAL A 193 -3.55 -30.08 5.71
N LEU A 194 -4.70 -30.74 5.59
CA LEU A 194 -5.97 -30.09 5.27
C LEU A 194 -6.36 -29.08 6.37
N SER A 195 -6.30 -29.49 7.64
CA SER A 195 -6.62 -28.63 8.77
C SER A 195 -5.66 -27.45 8.89
N LEU A 196 -4.35 -27.66 8.73
CA LEU A 196 -3.37 -26.58 8.71
C LEU A 196 -3.61 -25.63 7.54
N GLY A 197 -3.91 -26.16 6.35
CA GLY A 197 -4.30 -25.37 5.18
C GLY A 197 -5.52 -24.49 5.44
N ILE A 198 -6.56 -25.03 6.08
CA ILE A 198 -7.74 -24.29 6.49
C ILE A 198 -7.38 -23.19 7.50
N ILE A 199 -6.64 -23.52 8.56
CA ILE A 199 -6.26 -22.57 9.60
C ILE A 199 -5.44 -21.41 9.01
N VAL A 200 -4.42 -21.72 8.20
CA VAL A 200 -3.59 -20.71 7.55
C VAL A 200 -4.42 -19.85 6.61
N SER A 201 -5.30 -20.46 5.80
CA SER A 201 -6.17 -19.72 4.89
C SER A 201 -7.10 -18.76 5.64
N VAL A 202 -7.72 -19.22 6.74
CA VAL A 202 -8.57 -18.38 7.58
C VAL A 202 -7.77 -17.22 8.18
N VAL A 203 -6.58 -17.48 8.72
CA VAL A 203 -5.71 -16.43 9.29
C VAL A 203 -5.32 -15.39 8.24
N LEU A 204 -4.94 -15.84 7.04
CA LEU A 204 -4.58 -14.96 5.93
C LEU A 204 -5.76 -14.14 5.43
N ILE A 205 -6.97 -14.72 5.34
CA ILE A 205 -8.18 -13.97 4.96
C ILE A 205 -8.52 -12.94 6.04
N VAL A 206 -8.56 -13.35 7.30
CA VAL A 206 -8.91 -12.46 8.42
C VAL A 206 -7.95 -11.29 8.50
N LYS A 207 -6.63 -11.54 8.46
CA LYS A 207 -5.62 -10.48 8.51
C LYS A 207 -5.51 -9.70 7.20
N GLY A 208 -5.54 -10.38 6.06
CA GLY A 208 -5.36 -9.76 4.74
C GLY A 208 -6.47 -8.78 4.38
N PHE A 209 -7.70 -9.05 4.81
CA PHE A 209 -8.84 -8.15 4.61
C PHE A 209 -9.17 -7.31 5.85
N ASN A 210 -8.38 -7.37 6.92
CA ASN A 210 -8.67 -6.72 8.21
C ASN A 210 -10.13 -6.93 8.65
N VAL A 211 -10.59 -8.18 8.57
CA VAL A 211 -12.00 -8.57 8.80
C VAL A 211 -12.43 -8.18 10.21
N ASP A 212 -11.53 -8.26 11.18
CA ASP A 212 -11.73 -7.84 12.57
C ASP A 212 -12.14 -6.37 12.67
N SER A 213 -11.41 -5.47 12.00
CA SER A 213 -11.73 -4.03 12.00
C SER A 213 -13.02 -3.72 11.22
N SER A 214 -13.26 -4.45 10.12
CA SER A 214 -14.44 -4.28 9.27
C SER A 214 -15.72 -4.74 9.97
N VAL A 215 -15.67 -5.86 10.69
CA VAL A 215 -16.79 -6.36 11.49
C VAL A 215 -17.08 -5.42 12.65
N LYS A 216 -16.04 -4.92 13.33
CA LYS A 216 -16.21 -3.98 14.46
C LYS A 216 -16.84 -2.66 14.00
N SER A 217 -16.37 -2.10 12.89
CA SER A 217 -16.94 -0.87 12.32
C SER A 217 -18.38 -1.08 11.86
N ALA A 218 -18.67 -2.14 11.10
CA ALA A 218 -20.02 -2.46 10.65
C ALA A 218 -20.99 -2.72 11.82
N TRP A 219 -20.53 -3.35 12.91
CA TRP A 219 -21.33 -3.54 14.12
C TRP A 219 -21.63 -2.21 14.82
N SER A 220 -20.64 -1.30 14.89
CA SER A 220 -20.84 0.03 15.47
C SER A 220 -21.74 0.94 14.64
N GLU A 221 -21.73 0.81 13.31
CA GLU A 221 -22.63 1.57 12.43
C GLU A 221 -24.07 1.07 12.56
N SER A 222 -24.30 -0.23 12.37
CA SER A 222 -25.64 -0.81 12.46
C SER A 222 -25.60 -2.33 12.62
N PRO A 223 -25.87 -2.86 13.83
CA PRO A 223 -25.93 -4.31 14.06
C PRO A 223 -26.96 -5.02 13.16
N ILE A 224 -28.10 -4.37 12.90
CA ILE A 224 -29.17 -4.91 12.05
C ILE A 224 -28.67 -5.11 10.62
N ARG A 225 -27.94 -4.13 10.07
CA ARG A 225 -27.36 -4.22 8.72
C ARG A 225 -26.35 -5.35 8.64
N LEU A 226 -25.48 -5.47 9.63
CA LEU A 226 -24.48 -6.53 9.67
C LEU A 226 -25.15 -7.91 9.73
N ILE A 227 -26.07 -8.12 10.67
CA ILE A 227 -26.73 -9.42 10.87
C ILE A 227 -27.48 -9.86 9.61
N THR A 228 -28.27 -8.96 9.01
CA THR A 228 -29.02 -9.26 7.78
C THR A 228 -28.11 -9.52 6.58
N THR A 229 -26.96 -8.85 6.50
CA THR A 229 -25.93 -9.13 5.49
C THR A 229 -25.31 -10.52 5.68
N ILE A 230 -24.98 -10.91 6.92
CA ILE A 230 -24.45 -12.24 7.22
C ILE A 230 -25.47 -13.33 6.88
N ILE A 231 -26.72 -13.15 7.30
CA ILE A 231 -27.80 -14.10 6.97
C ILE A 231 -27.98 -14.22 5.46
N GLY A 232 -28.02 -13.09 4.74
CA GLY A 232 -28.10 -13.07 3.28
C GLY A 232 -26.92 -13.80 2.61
N LEU A 233 -25.71 -13.61 3.12
CA LEU A 233 -24.51 -14.29 2.63
C LEU A 233 -24.56 -15.80 2.87
N ILE A 234 -24.98 -16.24 4.06
CA ILE A 234 -25.13 -17.67 4.38
C ILE A 234 -26.13 -18.31 3.42
N ILE A 235 -27.30 -17.68 3.22
CA ILE A 235 -28.32 -18.18 2.30
C ILE A 235 -27.77 -18.23 0.87
N ALA A 236 -26.98 -17.24 0.45
CA ALA A 236 -26.34 -17.24 -0.87
C ALA A 236 -25.35 -18.39 -1.05
N ILE A 237 -24.55 -18.72 -0.03
CA ILE A 237 -23.64 -19.88 -0.05
C ILE A 237 -24.46 -21.18 -0.20
N VAL A 238 -25.55 -21.33 0.56
CA VAL A 238 -26.44 -22.50 0.44
C VAL A 238 -27.09 -22.55 -0.95
N ALA A 239 -27.44 -21.41 -1.54
CA ALA A 239 -28.00 -21.33 -2.89
C ALA A 239 -27.01 -21.85 -3.95
N VAL A 240 -25.75 -21.42 -3.87
CA VAL A 240 -24.67 -21.88 -4.77
C VAL A 240 -24.45 -23.37 -4.60
N TYR A 241 -24.32 -23.85 -3.37
CA TYR A 241 -24.14 -25.27 -3.08
C TYR A 241 -25.29 -26.10 -3.66
N ARG A 242 -26.54 -25.72 -3.38
CA ARG A 242 -27.72 -26.44 -3.87
C ARG A 242 -27.79 -26.44 -5.41
N GLY A 243 -27.57 -25.30 -6.04
CA GLY A 243 -27.59 -25.17 -7.50
C GLY A 243 -26.53 -26.05 -8.16
N LEU A 244 -25.30 -26.00 -7.65
CA LEU A 244 -24.20 -26.79 -8.18
C LEU A 244 -24.39 -28.30 -7.95
N SER A 245 -24.80 -28.70 -6.74
CA SER A 245 -25.04 -30.11 -6.42
C SER A 245 -26.13 -30.73 -7.29
N LEU A 246 -27.25 -30.03 -7.50
CA LEU A 246 -28.32 -30.53 -8.36
C LEU A 246 -27.93 -30.56 -9.84
N ALA A 247 -27.12 -29.61 -10.31
CA ALA A 247 -26.62 -29.62 -11.67
C ALA A 247 -25.64 -30.78 -11.93
N ILE A 248 -24.75 -31.08 -10.97
CA ILE A 248 -23.82 -32.23 -11.06
C ILE A 248 -24.59 -33.56 -11.07
N LEU A 249 -25.69 -33.66 -10.33
CA LEU A 249 -26.53 -34.87 -10.30
C LEU A 249 -27.43 -34.99 -11.55
N GLY A 250 -27.84 -33.86 -12.14
CA GLY A 250 -28.86 -33.81 -13.19
C GLY A 250 -28.35 -33.64 -14.61
N ALA A 251 -27.04 -33.41 -14.81
CA ALA A 251 -26.41 -33.26 -16.12
C ALA A 251 -24.97 -33.81 -16.13
N SER A 252 -24.60 -34.54 -17.18
CA SER A 252 -23.24 -35.06 -17.37
C SER A 252 -22.41 -34.14 -18.26
N LEU A 253 -21.35 -33.56 -17.70
CA LEU A 253 -20.36 -32.80 -18.46
C LEU A 253 -19.34 -33.74 -19.12
N PRO A 254 -18.86 -33.45 -20.35
CA PRO A 254 -19.01 -32.18 -21.07
C PRO A 254 -20.21 -32.10 -22.03
N ASP A 255 -20.96 -33.19 -22.25
CA ASP A 255 -21.95 -33.24 -23.33
C ASP A 255 -23.21 -32.39 -23.05
N GLU A 256 -23.56 -32.16 -21.78
CA GLU A 256 -24.80 -31.48 -21.39
C GLU A 256 -24.58 -30.11 -20.74
N VAL A 257 -23.62 -29.31 -21.23
CA VAL A 257 -23.29 -27.99 -20.66
C VAL A 257 -24.51 -27.07 -20.52
N ALA A 258 -25.36 -27.03 -21.55
CA ALA A 258 -26.55 -26.17 -21.57
C ALA A 258 -27.55 -26.54 -20.46
N ARG A 259 -27.80 -27.85 -20.31
CA ARG A 259 -28.66 -28.39 -19.25
C ARG A 259 -28.06 -28.16 -17.86
N PHE A 260 -26.73 -28.34 -17.73
CA PHE A 260 -26.01 -28.05 -16.49
C PHE A 260 -26.21 -26.59 -16.05
N VAL A 261 -25.97 -25.64 -16.95
CA VAL A 261 -26.15 -24.21 -16.66
C VAL A 261 -27.61 -23.88 -16.30
N SER A 262 -28.57 -24.44 -17.03
CA SER A 262 -30.00 -24.26 -16.72
C SER A 262 -30.33 -24.72 -15.30
N LEU A 263 -29.89 -25.93 -14.92
CA LEU A 263 -30.16 -26.49 -13.59
C LEU A 263 -29.52 -25.67 -12.47
N VAL A 264 -28.31 -25.13 -12.69
CA VAL A 264 -27.68 -24.21 -11.73
C VAL A 264 -28.56 -22.97 -11.55
N LEU A 265 -28.95 -22.29 -12.64
CA LEU A 265 -29.73 -21.06 -12.57
C LEU A 265 -31.09 -21.27 -11.89
N GLU A 266 -31.81 -22.32 -12.28
CA GLU A 266 -33.14 -22.65 -11.76
C GLU A 266 -33.13 -22.94 -10.25
N ASN A 267 -32.15 -23.72 -9.78
CA ASN A 267 -32.11 -24.17 -8.39
C ASN A 267 -31.41 -23.20 -7.44
N MET A 268 -30.66 -22.23 -7.97
CA MET A 268 -29.93 -21.21 -7.21
C MET A 268 -30.77 -19.95 -6.98
N ILE A 269 -31.59 -19.54 -7.96
CA ILE A 269 -32.20 -18.20 -7.97
C ILE A 269 -33.15 -17.94 -6.81
N ASP A 270 -33.97 -18.91 -6.41
CA ASP A 270 -34.98 -18.73 -5.35
C ASP A 270 -34.33 -18.39 -4.00
N LEU A 271 -33.31 -19.16 -3.62
CA LEU A 271 -32.59 -18.93 -2.36
C LEU A 271 -31.77 -17.64 -2.43
N LEU A 272 -31.14 -17.34 -3.56
CA LEU A 272 -30.46 -16.05 -3.74
C LEU A 272 -31.40 -14.86 -3.57
N VAL A 273 -32.58 -14.92 -4.18
CA VAL A 273 -33.60 -13.87 -4.05
C VAL A 273 -33.98 -13.69 -2.59
N ILE A 274 -34.25 -14.77 -1.86
CA ILE A 274 -34.54 -14.70 -0.42
C ILE A 274 -33.39 -14.04 0.36
N GLY A 275 -32.14 -14.43 0.08
CA GLY A 275 -30.97 -13.83 0.73
C GLY A 275 -30.85 -12.33 0.46
N VAL A 276 -31.08 -11.90 -0.77
CA VAL A 276 -31.07 -10.48 -1.16
C VAL A 276 -32.26 -9.72 -0.56
N VAL A 277 -33.45 -10.32 -0.47
CA VAL A 277 -34.60 -9.71 0.22
C VAL A 277 -34.27 -9.43 1.68
N ILE A 278 -33.67 -10.38 2.40
CA ILE A 278 -33.30 -10.19 3.81
C ILE A 278 -32.27 -9.07 3.96
N PHE A 279 -31.27 -9.03 3.09
CA PHE A 279 -30.28 -7.95 3.06
C PHE A 279 -30.93 -6.57 2.80
N LEU A 280 -31.80 -6.47 1.79
CA LEU A 280 -32.50 -5.23 1.46
C LEU A 280 -33.48 -4.81 2.57
N ALA A 281 -34.16 -5.76 3.21
CA ALA A 281 -35.05 -5.50 4.33
C ALA A 281 -34.28 -4.92 5.52
N GLY A 282 -33.13 -5.50 5.88
CA GLY A 282 -32.27 -4.94 6.92
C GLY A 282 -31.81 -3.52 6.61
N LYS A 283 -31.38 -3.28 5.37
CA LYS A 283 -30.99 -1.94 4.91
C LYS A 283 -32.16 -0.94 4.96
N MET A 284 -33.36 -1.38 4.62
CA MET A 284 -34.58 -0.57 4.66
C MET A 284 -34.94 -0.18 6.09
N VAL A 285 -34.89 -1.13 7.05
CA VAL A 285 -35.14 -0.86 8.47
C VAL A 285 -34.19 0.21 9.00
N VAL A 286 -32.89 0.08 8.68
CA VAL A 286 -31.87 1.04 9.13
C VAL A 286 -32.11 2.42 8.53
N LYS A 287 -32.36 2.50 7.22
CA LYS A 287 -32.67 3.75 6.53
C LYS A 287 -33.95 4.43 7.04
N TYR A 288 -34.90 3.66 7.55
CA TYR A 288 -36.15 4.15 8.12
C TYR A 288 -35.91 4.73 9.51
N LEU A 289 -35.08 4.07 10.32
CA LEU A 289 -34.66 4.58 11.63
C LEU A 289 -33.80 5.84 11.53
N GLU A 290 -32.98 5.96 10.48
CA GLU A 290 -32.11 7.12 10.22
C GLU A 290 -32.83 8.30 9.52
N GLU A 291 -34.16 8.23 9.32
CA GLU A 291 -34.98 9.22 8.60
C GLU A 291 -34.42 9.63 7.21
N SER A 292 -33.77 8.69 6.52
CA SER A 292 -33.07 9.01 5.29
C SER A 292 -34.04 9.28 4.11
N PRO A 293 -33.81 10.33 3.29
CA PRO A 293 -34.76 10.74 2.24
C PRO A 293 -34.80 9.81 1.01
N LYS A 294 -34.08 8.67 1.04
CA LYS A 294 -33.82 7.82 -0.13
C LYS A 294 -34.30 6.37 0.04
N LEU A 295 -35.21 6.09 0.97
CA LEU A 295 -35.82 4.77 1.21
C LEU A 295 -36.46 4.13 -0.03
N TRP A 296 -36.94 4.95 -0.96
CA TRP A 296 -37.61 4.47 -2.17
C TRP A 296 -36.71 3.61 -3.08
N HIS A 297 -35.38 3.76 -3.04
CA HIS A 297 -34.49 2.93 -3.86
C HIS A 297 -34.59 1.45 -3.47
N GLU A 298 -34.76 1.15 -2.19
CA GLU A 298 -34.84 -0.22 -1.66
C GLU A 298 -36.20 -0.84 -1.97
N ILE A 299 -37.27 -0.03 -1.99
CA ILE A 299 -38.59 -0.47 -2.45
C ILE A 299 -38.53 -0.84 -3.95
N VAL A 300 -37.95 0.03 -4.77
CA VAL A 300 -37.75 -0.25 -6.21
C VAL A 300 -36.88 -1.49 -6.39
N ALA A 301 -35.82 -1.66 -5.61
CA ALA A 301 -34.94 -2.82 -5.68
C ALA A 301 -35.67 -4.12 -5.33
N LEU A 302 -36.54 -4.14 -4.31
CA LEU A 302 -37.35 -5.31 -3.97
C LEU A 302 -38.31 -5.70 -5.10
N VAL A 303 -38.96 -4.72 -5.72
CA VAL A 303 -39.85 -4.97 -6.87
C VAL A 303 -39.04 -5.49 -8.05
N ALA A 304 -37.91 -4.87 -8.36
CA ALA A 304 -37.00 -5.30 -9.43
C ALA A 304 -36.53 -6.75 -9.22
N LEU A 305 -36.28 -7.15 -7.97
CA LEU A 305 -35.82 -8.50 -7.63
C LEU A 305 -36.83 -9.60 -8.02
N VAL A 306 -38.12 -9.33 -7.90
CA VAL A 306 -39.19 -10.26 -8.32
C VAL A 306 -39.12 -10.49 -9.83
N PHE A 307 -38.90 -9.43 -10.61
CA PHE A 307 -38.74 -9.54 -12.05
C PHE A 307 -37.42 -10.20 -12.43
N ILE A 308 -36.32 -9.87 -11.75
CA ILE A 308 -35.01 -10.52 -11.97
C ILE A 308 -35.12 -12.02 -11.74
N ARG A 309 -35.80 -12.45 -10.67
CA ARG A 309 -36.09 -13.88 -10.41
C ARG A 309 -36.75 -14.53 -11.62
N GLN A 310 -37.85 -13.95 -12.09
CA GLN A 310 -38.60 -14.52 -13.20
C GLN A 310 -37.81 -14.51 -14.51
N ILE A 311 -37.05 -13.45 -14.79
CA ILE A 311 -36.18 -13.35 -15.97
C ILE A 311 -35.12 -14.46 -15.97
N VAL A 312 -34.52 -14.77 -14.80
CA VAL A 312 -33.52 -15.84 -14.69
C VAL A 312 -34.15 -17.22 -14.90
N LEU A 313 -35.37 -17.46 -14.38
CA LEU A 313 -36.09 -18.71 -14.62
C LEU A 313 -36.46 -18.88 -16.11
N ASP A 314 -36.98 -17.84 -16.74
CA ASP A 314 -37.31 -17.85 -18.16
C ASP A 314 -36.04 -18.04 -19.01
N ALA A 315 -34.92 -17.42 -18.61
CA ALA A 315 -33.62 -17.62 -19.25
C ALA A 315 -33.08 -19.05 -19.10
N ALA A 316 -33.25 -19.68 -17.92
CA ALA A 316 -32.83 -21.05 -17.70
C ALA A 316 -33.51 -22.01 -18.70
N ILE A 317 -34.82 -21.83 -18.93
CA ILE A 317 -35.59 -22.61 -19.91
C ILE A 317 -35.03 -22.44 -21.33
N ILE A 318 -34.71 -21.21 -21.73
CA ILE A 318 -34.13 -20.91 -23.06
C ILE A 318 -32.73 -21.52 -23.21
N VAL A 319 -31.92 -21.47 -22.14
CA VAL A 319 -30.59 -22.08 -22.12
C VAL A 319 -30.68 -23.61 -22.26
N ALA A 320 -31.62 -24.26 -21.57
CA ALA A 320 -31.84 -25.70 -21.71
C ALA A 320 -32.37 -26.10 -23.09
N ASN A 321 -33.27 -25.30 -23.67
CA ASN A 321 -33.86 -25.55 -24.98
C ASN A 321 -33.90 -24.26 -25.81
N PRO A 322 -32.95 -24.08 -26.76
CA PRO A 322 -32.90 -22.89 -27.60
C PRO A 322 -34.15 -22.67 -28.47
N ALA A 323 -34.96 -23.71 -28.71
CA ALA A 323 -36.23 -23.61 -29.43
C ALA A 323 -37.43 -23.27 -28.51
N ALA A 324 -37.20 -23.01 -27.22
CA ALA A 324 -38.24 -22.58 -26.29
C ALA A 324 -38.85 -21.25 -26.72
N ASN A 325 -40.09 -21.00 -26.30
CA ASN A 325 -40.79 -19.75 -26.61
C ASN A 325 -40.09 -18.55 -25.93
N LEU A 326 -39.64 -17.57 -26.71
CA LEU A 326 -39.01 -16.35 -26.18
C LEU A 326 -40.03 -15.34 -25.61
N ILE A 327 -41.31 -15.50 -25.91
CA ILE A 327 -42.35 -14.53 -25.55
C ILE A 327 -42.42 -14.26 -24.03
N PRO A 328 -42.42 -15.27 -23.14
CA PRO A 328 -42.46 -15.04 -21.69
C PRO A 328 -41.26 -14.22 -21.20
N PHE A 329 -40.05 -14.57 -21.65
CA PHE A 329 -38.83 -13.84 -21.29
C PHE A 329 -38.89 -12.36 -21.70
N ILE A 330 -39.27 -12.08 -22.95
CA ILE A 330 -39.36 -10.72 -23.48
C ILE A 330 -40.42 -9.92 -22.72
N LEU A 331 -41.59 -10.53 -22.48
CA LEU A 331 -42.70 -9.88 -21.77
C LEU A 331 -42.32 -9.57 -20.32
N THR A 332 -41.78 -10.54 -19.58
CA THR A 332 -41.32 -10.36 -18.20
C THR A 332 -40.25 -9.26 -18.12
N ALA A 333 -39.29 -9.25 -19.05
CA ALA A 333 -38.25 -8.23 -19.11
C ALA A 333 -38.83 -6.83 -19.42
N ALA A 334 -39.72 -6.72 -20.40
CA ALA A 334 -40.35 -5.46 -20.79
C ALA A 334 -41.25 -4.90 -19.68
N VAL A 335 -42.10 -5.75 -19.09
CA VAL A 335 -42.97 -5.37 -17.97
C VAL A 335 -42.14 -4.99 -16.74
N GLY A 336 -41.11 -5.78 -16.41
CA GLY A 336 -40.23 -5.49 -15.27
C GLY A 336 -39.51 -4.16 -15.41
N ALA A 337 -38.93 -3.88 -16.59
CA ALA A 337 -38.29 -2.60 -16.89
C ALA A 337 -39.30 -1.43 -16.83
N GLY A 338 -40.50 -1.62 -17.40
CA GLY A 338 -41.58 -0.62 -17.37
C GLY A 338 -42.04 -0.29 -15.95
N VAL A 339 -42.32 -1.29 -15.13
CA VAL A 339 -42.73 -1.13 -13.73
C VAL A 339 -41.64 -0.41 -12.93
N CYS A 340 -40.37 -0.81 -13.08
CA CYS A 340 -39.26 -0.14 -12.39
C CYS A 340 -39.12 1.33 -12.82
N ALA A 341 -39.21 1.62 -14.12
CA ALA A 341 -39.13 2.98 -14.63
C ALA A 341 -40.27 3.87 -14.08
N VAL A 342 -41.50 3.36 -14.06
CA VAL A 342 -42.67 4.07 -13.51
C VAL A 342 -42.47 4.35 -12.02
N LEU A 343 -42.03 3.37 -11.22
CA LEU A 343 -41.77 3.57 -9.80
C LEU A 343 -40.70 4.64 -9.56
N VAL A 344 -39.59 4.62 -10.31
CA VAL A 344 -38.53 5.63 -10.21
C VAL A 344 -39.08 7.02 -10.56
N ILE A 345 -39.89 7.15 -11.61
CA ILE A 345 -40.51 8.43 -12.00
C ILE A 345 -41.43 8.93 -10.88
N ILE A 346 -42.30 8.08 -10.33
CA ILE A 346 -43.21 8.44 -9.24
C ILE A 346 -42.42 8.93 -8.02
N PHE A 347 -41.40 8.19 -7.59
CA PHE A 347 -40.63 8.52 -6.39
C PHE A 347 -39.70 9.73 -6.57
N THR A 348 -39.21 10.01 -7.79
CA THR A 348 -38.39 11.20 -8.07
C THR A 348 -39.21 12.48 -8.22
N LEU A 349 -40.45 12.38 -8.73
CA LEU A 349 -41.35 13.52 -8.89
C LEU A 349 -42.00 13.95 -7.56
N THR A 350 -42.35 13.01 -6.69
CA THR A 350 -43.01 13.27 -5.39
C THR A 350 -42.31 14.35 -4.53
N PRO A 351 -40.98 14.32 -4.30
CA PRO A 351 -40.28 15.35 -3.53
C PRO A 351 -40.17 16.71 -4.26
N ARG A 352 -40.20 16.73 -5.62
CA ARG A 352 -40.19 17.99 -6.38
C ARG A 352 -41.49 18.77 -6.20
N PHE A 353 -42.64 18.10 -6.16
CA PHE A 353 -43.94 18.75 -5.92
C PHE A 353 -44.10 19.33 -4.50
N LYS A 354 -43.45 18.72 -3.50
CA LYS A 354 -43.49 19.22 -2.11
C LYS A 354 -42.70 20.53 -1.95
N LYS A 355 -41.64 20.74 -2.73
CA LYS A 355 -40.81 21.97 -2.70
C LYS A 355 -41.48 23.17 -3.41
N THR A 356 -42.24 22.92 -4.48
CA THR A 356 -42.96 23.97 -5.24
C THR A 356 -44.15 24.55 -4.48
N ARG A 357 -44.81 23.78 -3.60
CA ARG A 357 -45.89 24.31 -2.72
C ARG A 357 -45.38 25.23 -1.60
N SER A 358 -44.13 25.08 -1.15
CA SER A 358 -43.55 25.91 -0.07
C SER A 358 -43.09 27.30 -0.52
N THR A 359 -43.03 27.56 -1.82
CA THR A 359 -42.51 28.83 -2.39
C THR A 359 -43.61 29.72 -2.99
N ALA A 360 -44.90 29.36 -2.82
CA ALA A 360 -45.99 30.27 -3.14
C ALA A 360 -46.01 31.43 -2.11
N PRO A 361 -45.87 32.70 -2.53
CA PRO A 361 -45.86 33.82 -1.60
C PRO A 361 -47.25 33.96 -0.94
N SER A 362 -47.25 34.02 0.39
CA SER A 362 -48.38 34.47 1.18
C SER A 362 -48.79 35.87 0.71
N LYS A 363 -49.97 35.98 0.09
CA LYS A 363 -50.62 37.28 -0.14
C LYS A 363 -50.92 37.90 1.23
N LYS A 364 -50.09 38.87 1.60
CA LYS A 364 -50.36 39.79 2.72
C LYS A 364 -51.69 40.51 2.49
N GLN A 365 -52.44 40.59 3.58
CA GLN A 365 -53.62 41.41 3.82
C GLN A 365 -53.41 42.87 3.37
N THR A 366 -54.41 43.42 2.69
CA THR A 366 -54.83 44.84 2.77
C THR A 366 -56.30 44.90 2.35
N GLY A 367 -57.14 45.52 3.18
CA GLY A 367 -58.59 45.65 3.01
C GLY A 367 -59.32 45.31 4.29
#